data_AF-A0A962UAX1-F1
#
_entry.id   AF-A0A962UAX1-F1
#
_cell.length_a   1.000
_cell.length_b   1.000
_cell.length_c   1.000
_cell.angle_alpha   90.00
_cell.angle_beta   90.00
_cell.angle_gamma   90.00
#
_symmetry.space_group_name_H-M   'P 1'
#
loop_
_entity.id
_entity.type
_entity.pdbx_description
1 polymer ?
#
loop_
_entity_poly.entity_id
_entity_poly.type
_entity_poly.pdbx_seq_one_letter_code
_entity_poly.pdbx_strand_id
1 'polypeptide(L)'
;MTDHARQAVEEVFTAGLTGSTHCQVSRNVANETALSTADFTSLLEVFAAQLASGDLPRSAWQTACRAHKRKGRVIPAADCPATLGRAKGLDHHAAAIARASHGDLTKEQAKKLLLKYSGSVDPGGFETFLREALLGDYLVWATFNPVDTGENPFDRLPRTQHGICTALGLGPYTSSNTLVILAWNHADSGSPPLHRPTVADAEDYPYYRPRPEADAPWGLTEPLFPNPDKLEPQPEVVMPETTSRGLRLPFHVIQA
;
A
#
# COMPACT_ATOMS: atom_id res chain seq x y z
N MET A 1 -7.06 28.91 -5.98
CA MET A 1 -5.69 29.13 -5.49
C MET A 1 -4.88 27.87 -5.78
N THR A 2 -4.73 27.53 -7.05
CA THR A 2 -4.74 26.11 -7.44
C THR A 2 -3.65 25.69 -8.44
N ASP A 3 -3.02 26.62 -9.17
CA ASP A 3 -1.97 26.26 -10.14
C ASP A 3 -0.57 26.71 -9.69
N HIS A 4 -0.42 27.91 -9.12
CA HIS A 4 0.88 28.42 -8.67
C HIS A 4 1.51 27.59 -7.54
N ALA A 5 0.71 27.07 -6.60
CA ALA A 5 1.23 26.22 -5.52
C ALA A 5 1.66 24.83 -6.03
N ARG A 6 0.92 24.25 -6.99
CA ARG A 6 1.30 22.99 -7.66
C ARG A 6 2.59 23.17 -8.46
N GLN A 7 2.68 24.26 -9.22
CA GLN A 7 3.85 24.60 -10.01
C GLN A 7 5.09 24.82 -9.14
N ALA A 8 4.98 25.49 -7.99
CA ALA A 8 6.10 25.66 -7.07
C ALA A 8 6.66 24.32 -6.53
N VAL A 9 5.78 23.35 -6.27
CA VAL A 9 6.20 22.00 -5.83
C VAL A 9 6.86 21.27 -6.98
N GLU A 10 6.28 21.33 -8.18
CA GLU A 10 6.87 20.75 -9.39
C GLU A 10 8.26 21.33 -9.66
N GLU A 11 8.44 22.65 -9.56
CA GLU A 11 9.73 23.33 -9.72
C GLU A 11 10.74 22.89 -8.65
N VAL A 12 10.34 22.73 -7.38
CA VAL A 12 11.22 22.24 -6.30
C VAL A 12 11.66 20.79 -6.56
N PHE A 13 10.73 19.91 -6.95
CA PHE A 13 11.07 18.52 -7.26
C PHE A 13 11.86 18.39 -8.57
N THR A 14 11.68 19.30 -9.52
CA THR A 14 12.39 19.28 -10.81
C THR A 14 13.78 19.91 -10.72
N ALA A 15 13.96 20.97 -9.94
CA ALA A 15 15.23 21.67 -9.78
C ALA A 15 16.17 21.02 -8.75
N GLY A 16 15.63 20.36 -7.72
CA GLY A 16 16.41 19.83 -6.61
C GLY A 16 16.82 18.35 -6.73
N LEU A 17 16.23 17.57 -7.64
CA LEU A 17 16.26 16.12 -7.55
C LEU A 17 16.37 15.44 -8.93
N THR A 18 17.59 15.19 -9.41
CA THR A 18 17.83 14.40 -10.63
C THR A 18 17.54 12.91 -10.38
N GLY A 19 16.50 12.34 -11.04
CA GLY A 19 16.20 10.90 -10.97
C GLY A 19 14.74 10.53 -11.34
N SER A 20 14.54 9.34 -11.96
CA SER A 20 13.23 8.89 -12.48
C SER A 20 12.12 8.76 -11.42
N THR A 21 12.48 8.37 -10.20
CA THR A 21 11.56 8.26 -9.05
C THR A 21 10.97 9.62 -8.67
N HIS A 22 11.79 10.68 -8.68
CA HIS A 22 11.37 12.02 -8.26
C HIS A 22 10.46 12.69 -9.29
N CYS A 23 10.70 12.44 -10.59
CA CYS A 23 9.78 12.85 -11.65
C CYS A 23 8.38 12.25 -11.49
N GLN A 24 8.25 11.06 -10.90
CA GLN A 24 6.95 10.43 -10.69
C GLN A 24 6.23 10.97 -9.46
N VAL A 25 6.95 11.23 -8.35
CA VAL A 25 6.35 11.89 -7.19
C VAL A 25 5.81 13.28 -7.56
N SER A 26 6.60 14.08 -8.29
CA SER A 26 6.14 15.38 -8.80
C SER A 26 4.86 15.26 -9.64
N ARG A 27 4.82 14.31 -10.58
CA ARG A 27 3.62 14.02 -11.38
C ARG A 27 2.44 13.58 -10.54
N ASN A 28 2.66 12.81 -9.48
CA ASN A 28 1.58 12.41 -8.58
C ASN A 28 1.02 13.64 -7.85
N VAL A 29 1.88 14.55 -7.37
CA VAL A 29 1.45 15.81 -6.75
C VAL A 29 0.68 16.68 -7.72
N ALA A 30 1.17 16.85 -8.94
CA ALA A 30 0.51 17.64 -9.98
C ALA A 30 -0.89 17.09 -10.32
N ASN A 31 -1.06 15.77 -10.30
CA ASN A 31 -2.32 15.09 -10.64
C ASN A 31 -3.18 14.73 -9.42
N GLU A 32 -2.83 15.16 -8.21
CA GLU A 32 -3.58 14.84 -6.98
C GLU A 32 -5.00 15.43 -7.03
N THR A 33 -6.00 14.57 -6.82
CA THR A 33 -7.45 14.88 -6.87
C THR A 33 -8.25 14.35 -5.68
N ALA A 34 -7.67 13.50 -4.85
CA ALA A 34 -8.31 12.80 -3.74
C ALA A 34 -8.26 13.57 -2.41
N LEU A 35 -7.23 14.40 -2.19
CA LEU A 35 -7.16 15.32 -1.05
C LEU A 35 -8.10 16.51 -1.23
N SER A 36 -8.69 16.96 -0.12
CA SER A 36 -9.41 18.25 -0.10
C SER A 36 -8.44 19.39 -0.42
N THR A 37 -8.93 20.48 -1.00
CA THR A 37 -8.09 21.66 -1.28
C THR A 37 -7.43 22.20 -0.01
N ALA A 38 -8.12 22.16 1.13
CA ALA A 38 -7.59 22.62 2.41
C ALA A 38 -6.45 21.72 2.91
N ASP A 39 -6.66 20.40 2.91
CA ASP A 39 -5.62 19.44 3.32
C ASP A 39 -4.41 19.49 2.39
N PHE A 40 -4.64 19.60 1.08
CA PHE A 40 -3.56 19.69 0.12
C PHE A 40 -2.77 20.99 0.29
N THR A 41 -3.43 22.13 0.49
CA THR A 41 -2.75 23.41 0.77
C THR A 41 -1.90 23.33 2.04
N SER A 42 -2.48 22.81 3.13
CA SER A 42 -1.77 22.60 4.41
C SER A 42 -0.55 21.68 4.24
N LEU A 43 -0.66 20.62 3.44
CA LEU A 43 0.46 19.73 3.14
C LEU A 43 1.60 20.50 2.47
N LEU A 44 1.29 21.31 1.46
CA LEU A 44 2.29 22.10 0.73
C LEU A 44 2.94 23.17 1.61
N GLU A 45 2.18 23.81 2.49
CA GLU A 45 2.70 24.79 3.45
C GLU A 45 3.67 24.16 4.44
N VAL A 46 3.34 22.98 4.98
CA VAL A 46 4.24 22.23 5.87
C VAL A 46 5.50 21.83 5.11
N PHE A 47 5.37 21.34 3.87
CA PHE A 47 6.51 20.98 3.04
C PHE A 47 7.45 22.18 2.80
N ALA A 48 6.89 23.34 2.42
CA ALA A 48 7.65 24.57 2.21
C ALA A 48 8.36 25.04 3.50
N ALA A 49 7.69 24.93 4.65
CA ALA A 49 8.28 25.29 5.95
C ALA A 49 9.47 24.38 6.34
N GLN A 50 9.37 23.07 6.07
CA GLN A 50 10.48 22.14 6.31
C GLN A 50 11.67 22.45 5.41
N LEU A 51 11.45 22.73 4.13
CA LEU A 51 12.50 23.16 3.20
C LEU A 51 13.18 24.45 3.66
N ALA A 52 12.41 25.45 4.08
CA ALA A 52 12.94 26.71 4.59
C ALA A 52 13.75 26.53 5.88
N SER A 53 13.48 25.46 6.64
CA SER A 53 14.22 25.08 7.84
C SER A 53 15.50 24.28 7.54
N GLY A 54 15.78 23.98 6.27
CA GLY A 54 17.01 23.31 5.81
C GLY A 54 16.88 21.81 5.59
N ASP A 55 15.68 21.23 5.67
CA ASP A 55 15.48 19.80 5.41
C ASP A 55 15.71 19.45 3.93
N LEU A 56 16.24 18.25 3.68
CA LEU A 56 16.31 17.71 2.32
C LEU A 56 14.91 17.47 1.75
N PRO A 57 14.67 17.69 0.44
CA PRO A 57 13.33 17.62 -0.15
C PRO A 57 12.55 16.33 0.15
N ARG A 58 13.20 15.17 0.08
CA ARG A 58 12.55 13.88 0.39
C ARG A 58 12.11 13.79 1.86
N SER A 59 12.96 14.22 2.79
CA SER A 59 12.66 14.21 4.23
C SER A 59 11.55 15.20 4.58
N ALA A 60 11.63 16.41 4.01
CA ALA A 60 10.60 17.44 4.14
C ALA A 60 9.24 16.95 3.64
N TRP A 61 9.22 16.29 2.47
CA TRP A 61 8.01 15.73 1.88
C TRP A 61 7.40 14.64 2.75
N GLN A 62 8.20 13.63 3.12
CA GLN A 62 7.75 12.55 4.00
C GLN A 62 7.20 13.10 5.33
N THR A 63 7.85 14.11 5.91
CA THR A 63 7.40 14.77 7.14
C THR A 63 6.05 15.46 6.95
N ALA A 64 5.88 16.22 5.85
CA ALA A 64 4.62 16.86 5.53
C ALA A 64 3.48 15.84 5.34
N CYS A 65 3.74 14.75 4.63
CA CYS A 65 2.74 13.71 4.38
C CYS A 65 2.18 13.05 5.65
N ARG A 66 2.97 12.93 6.73
CA ARG A 66 2.56 12.24 7.97
C ARG A 66 1.26 12.77 8.57
N ALA A 67 1.07 14.09 8.58
CA ALA A 67 -0.14 14.72 9.13
C ALA A 67 -1.39 14.53 8.24
N HIS A 68 -1.19 14.17 6.97
CA HIS A 68 -2.24 14.09 5.95
C HIS A 68 -2.54 12.64 5.50
N LYS A 69 -1.97 11.63 6.17
CA LYS A 69 -2.33 10.22 5.95
C LYS A 69 -3.83 9.97 6.20
N ARG A 70 -4.44 9.18 5.31
CA ARG A 70 -5.86 8.76 5.35
C ARG A 70 -6.84 9.95 5.34
N LYS A 71 -6.44 11.08 4.73
CA LYS A 71 -7.31 12.24 4.51
C LYS A 71 -8.06 12.18 3.19
N GLY A 72 -7.81 11.17 2.37
CA GLY A 72 -8.64 10.89 1.21
C GLY A 72 -10.08 10.53 1.61
N ARG A 73 -10.99 10.70 0.65
CA ARG A 73 -12.41 10.41 0.83
C ARG A 73 -12.62 9.00 1.39
N VAL A 74 -13.48 8.91 2.41
CA VAL A 74 -13.93 7.63 2.98
C VAL A 74 -14.87 6.96 1.97
N ILE A 75 -14.63 5.68 1.70
CA ILE A 75 -15.49 4.85 0.88
C ILE A 75 -16.74 4.50 1.69
N PRO A 76 -17.96 4.78 1.17
CA PRO A 76 -19.19 4.39 1.85
C PRO A 76 -19.22 2.88 2.14
N ALA A 77 -19.79 2.48 3.28
CA ALA A 77 -19.81 1.08 3.69
C ALA A 77 -20.46 0.14 2.65
N ALA A 78 -21.46 0.63 1.90
CA ALA A 78 -22.13 -0.13 0.84
C ALA A 78 -21.22 -0.39 -0.38
N ASP A 79 -20.18 0.42 -0.56
CA ASP A 79 -19.24 0.35 -1.68
C ASP A 79 -17.89 -0.26 -1.28
N CYS A 80 -17.72 -0.63 0.00
CA CYS A 80 -16.49 -1.25 0.48
C CYS A 80 -16.31 -2.65 -0.12
N PRO A 81 -15.14 -2.96 -0.70
CA PRO A 81 -14.87 -4.31 -1.16
C PRO A 81 -14.89 -5.33 -0.02
N ALA A 82 -15.57 -6.46 -0.23
CA ALA A 82 -15.71 -7.49 0.80
C ALA A 82 -14.40 -8.21 1.10
N THR A 83 -13.60 -8.52 0.06
CA THR A 83 -12.28 -9.14 0.17
C THR A 83 -11.20 -8.15 -0.24
N LEU A 84 -10.18 -8.02 0.61
CA LEU A 84 -8.99 -7.23 0.37
C LEU A 84 -7.76 -8.14 0.28
N GLY A 85 -6.73 -7.66 -0.40
CA GLY A 85 -5.49 -8.40 -0.60
C GLY A 85 -4.25 -7.54 -0.44
N ARG A 86 -3.16 -8.17 0.01
CA ARG A 86 -1.85 -7.55 0.16
C ARG A 86 -0.74 -8.58 0.00
N ALA A 87 0.29 -8.19 -0.74
CA ALA A 87 1.57 -8.90 -0.75
C ALA A 87 2.53 -8.24 0.25
N LYS A 88 3.20 -9.05 1.07
CA LYS A 88 4.23 -8.61 2.04
C LYS A 88 5.51 -9.39 1.82
N GLY A 89 6.66 -8.79 2.10
CA GLY A 89 7.90 -9.55 2.22
C GLY A 89 7.81 -10.59 3.34
N LEU A 90 8.33 -11.79 3.08
CA LEU A 90 8.34 -12.90 4.05
C LEU A 90 8.94 -12.50 5.39
N ASP A 91 10.09 -11.82 5.38
CA ASP A 91 10.75 -11.39 6.62
C ASP A 91 9.94 -10.36 7.40
N HIS A 92 9.26 -9.44 6.73
CA HIS A 92 8.41 -8.44 7.38
C HIS A 92 7.17 -9.09 8.01
N HIS A 93 6.52 -10.02 7.31
CA HIS A 93 5.35 -10.68 7.86
C HIS A 93 5.72 -11.68 8.98
N ALA A 94 6.85 -12.38 8.86
CA ALA A 94 7.38 -13.22 9.94
C ALA A 94 7.66 -12.42 11.22
N ALA A 95 8.19 -11.19 11.09
CA ALA A 95 8.40 -10.30 12.23
C ALA A 95 7.06 -9.86 12.85
N ALA A 96 6.05 -9.55 12.03
CA ALA A 96 4.72 -9.20 12.53
C ALA A 96 4.07 -10.36 13.31
N ILE A 97 4.20 -11.60 12.83
CA ILE A 97 3.71 -12.80 13.53
C ILE A 97 4.46 -13.02 14.84
N ALA A 98 5.79 -12.91 14.84
CA ALA A 98 6.59 -13.04 16.06
C ALA A 98 6.16 -12.02 17.13
N ARG A 99 5.90 -10.77 16.74
CA ARG A 99 5.34 -9.74 17.65
C ARG A 99 3.97 -10.15 18.20
N ALA A 100 3.07 -10.63 17.34
CA ALA A 100 1.72 -11.08 17.71
C ALA A 100 1.72 -12.34 18.59
N SER A 101 2.80 -13.13 18.56
CA SER A 101 2.95 -14.32 19.40
C SER A 101 3.32 -14.02 20.85
N HIS A 102 3.59 -12.76 21.20
CA HIS A 102 3.95 -12.34 22.56
C HIS A 102 5.12 -13.12 23.20
N GLY A 103 6.02 -13.66 22.38
CA GLY A 103 7.22 -14.41 22.81
C GLY A 103 7.19 -15.90 22.49
N ASP A 104 6.05 -16.45 22.07
CA ASP A 104 5.92 -17.88 21.73
C ASP A 104 6.71 -18.26 20.47
N LEU A 105 6.86 -17.31 19.54
CA LEU A 105 7.60 -17.49 18.30
C LEU A 105 8.66 -16.41 18.13
N THR A 106 9.88 -16.85 17.82
CA THR A 106 10.88 -16.01 17.18
C THR A 106 10.49 -15.73 15.72
N LYS A 107 11.03 -14.66 15.14
CA LYS A 107 10.90 -14.35 13.70
C LYS A 107 11.26 -15.56 12.82
N GLU A 108 12.31 -16.30 13.20
CA GLU A 108 12.84 -17.39 12.39
C GLU A 108 11.96 -18.64 12.47
N GLN A 109 11.32 -18.87 13.62
CA GLN A 109 10.28 -19.89 13.75
C GLN A 109 9.02 -19.51 12.96
N ALA A 110 8.57 -18.25 13.06
CA ALA A 110 7.42 -17.76 12.29
C ALA A 110 7.68 -17.87 10.77
N LYS A 111 8.88 -17.55 10.30
CA LYS A 111 9.30 -17.72 8.90
C LYS A 111 9.23 -19.18 8.45
N LYS A 112 9.73 -20.11 9.27
CA LYS A 112 9.65 -21.56 8.97
C LYS A 112 8.20 -22.04 8.91
N LEU A 113 7.34 -21.55 9.80
CA LEU A 113 5.91 -21.91 9.81
C LEU A 113 5.16 -21.34 8.61
N LEU A 114 5.45 -20.10 8.19
CA LEU A 114 4.92 -19.52 6.94
C LEU A 114 5.27 -20.38 5.72
N LEU A 115 6.53 -20.81 5.60
CA LEU A 115 6.95 -21.68 4.51
C LEU A 115 6.30 -23.07 4.59
N LYS A 116 6.21 -23.65 5.80
CA LYS A 116 5.62 -24.97 6.04
C LYS A 116 4.13 -25.02 5.69
N TYR A 117 3.38 -23.97 6.05
CA TYR A 117 1.92 -23.94 5.90
C TYR A 117 1.43 -23.16 4.67
N SER A 118 2.34 -22.71 3.80
CA SER A 118 1.98 -22.14 2.51
C SER A 118 1.11 -23.11 1.70
N GLY A 119 -0.07 -22.68 1.29
CA GLY A 119 -1.05 -23.52 0.58
C GLY A 119 -1.91 -24.41 1.48
N SER A 120 -1.72 -24.38 2.81
CA SER A 120 -2.53 -25.17 3.74
C SER A 120 -3.84 -24.48 4.09
N VAL A 121 -4.93 -25.24 4.10
CA VAL A 121 -6.25 -24.81 4.63
C VAL A 121 -6.35 -24.93 6.14
N ASP A 122 -5.42 -25.67 6.77
CA ASP A 122 -5.36 -25.89 8.21
C ASP A 122 -3.92 -25.71 8.71
N PRO A 123 -3.54 -24.51 9.18
CA PRO A 123 -2.24 -24.26 9.80
C PRO A 123 -2.20 -24.67 11.29
N GLY A 124 -3.27 -25.27 11.82
CA GLY A 124 -3.38 -25.66 13.22
C GLY A 124 -3.19 -24.48 14.17
N GLY A 125 -2.45 -24.70 15.27
CA GLY A 125 -2.18 -23.65 16.27
C GLY A 125 -1.43 -22.41 15.74
N PHE A 126 -0.86 -22.48 14.53
CA PHE A 126 -0.23 -21.32 13.89
C PHE A 126 -1.26 -20.29 13.40
N GLU A 127 -2.51 -20.70 13.15
CA GLU A 127 -3.58 -19.83 12.66
C GLU A 127 -3.82 -18.63 13.57
N THR A 128 -3.81 -18.85 14.88
CA THR A 128 -4.03 -17.80 15.88
C THR A 128 -3.01 -16.67 15.71
N PHE A 129 -1.73 -17.00 15.57
CA PHE A 129 -0.68 -16.00 15.37
C PHE A 129 -0.77 -15.33 14.00
N LEU A 130 -1.18 -16.08 12.96
CA LEU A 130 -1.44 -15.50 11.64
C LEU A 130 -2.57 -14.46 11.70
N ARG A 131 -3.67 -14.76 12.40
CA ARG A 131 -4.83 -13.86 12.48
C ARG A 131 -4.56 -12.60 13.31
N GLU A 132 -3.72 -12.69 14.34
CA GLU A 132 -3.36 -11.54 15.17
C GLU A 132 -2.18 -10.72 14.61
N ALA A 133 -1.48 -11.21 13.59
CA ALA A 133 -0.40 -10.46 12.94
C ALA A 133 -0.92 -9.17 12.26
N LEU A 134 -0.15 -8.09 12.35
CA LEU A 134 -0.50 -6.83 11.70
C LEU A 134 -0.31 -6.89 10.17
N LEU A 135 -1.29 -6.36 9.45
CA LEU A 135 -1.27 -6.28 7.98
C LEU A 135 -0.38 -5.12 7.47
N GLY A 136 -0.21 -4.06 8.24
CA GLY A 136 0.68 -2.91 7.98
C GLY A 136 1.57 -2.60 9.19
N ASP A 137 2.31 -1.49 9.13
CA ASP A 137 3.04 -0.93 10.29
C ASP A 137 2.53 0.48 10.68
N TYR A 138 1.80 1.17 9.79
CA TYR A 138 1.24 2.52 10.02
C TYR A 138 -0.11 2.68 9.32
N LEU A 139 -0.18 2.16 8.09
CA LEU A 139 -1.39 2.02 7.31
C LEU A 139 -1.37 0.68 6.57
N VAL A 140 -2.54 0.21 6.17
CA VAL A 140 -2.66 -0.92 5.25
C VAL A 140 -3.07 -0.40 3.88
N TRP A 141 -2.14 -0.46 2.95
CA TRP A 141 -2.39 -0.44 1.52
C TRP A 141 -2.87 -1.83 1.08
N ALA A 142 -3.99 -1.89 0.39
CA ALA A 142 -4.60 -3.13 -0.06
C ALA A 142 -5.16 -2.98 -1.47
N THR A 143 -5.16 -4.08 -2.21
CA THR A 143 -5.85 -4.22 -3.50
C THR A 143 -7.11 -5.08 -3.35
N PHE A 144 -7.94 -5.11 -4.38
CA PHE A 144 -9.17 -5.93 -4.44
C PHE A 144 -9.53 -6.23 -5.90
N ASN A 145 -10.56 -7.04 -6.14
CA ASN A 145 -11.11 -7.23 -7.48
C ASN A 145 -12.28 -6.23 -7.68
N PRO A 146 -12.20 -5.32 -8.66
CA PRO A 146 -13.22 -4.29 -8.86
C PRO A 146 -14.46 -4.82 -9.60
N VAL A 147 -14.39 -6.02 -10.19
CA VAL A 147 -15.50 -6.66 -10.90
C VAL A 147 -16.33 -7.52 -9.93
N ASP A 148 -15.66 -8.31 -9.10
CA ASP A 148 -16.28 -9.06 -8.00
C ASP A 148 -15.50 -8.84 -6.71
N THR A 149 -16.07 -8.01 -5.83
CA THR A 149 -15.39 -7.61 -4.59
C THR A 149 -15.28 -8.74 -3.55
N GLY A 150 -15.96 -9.88 -3.76
CA GLY A 150 -15.88 -11.06 -2.91
C GLY A 150 -14.77 -12.04 -3.32
N GLU A 151 -14.19 -11.88 -4.51
CA GLU A 151 -13.14 -12.75 -5.00
C GLU A 151 -11.77 -12.42 -4.39
N ASN A 152 -10.88 -13.42 -4.39
CA ASN A 152 -9.50 -13.20 -4.03
C ASN A 152 -8.82 -12.34 -5.11
N PRO A 153 -8.29 -11.15 -4.79
CA PRO A 153 -7.73 -10.25 -5.79
C PRO A 153 -6.50 -10.79 -6.51
N PHE A 154 -5.84 -11.81 -5.98
CA PHE A 154 -4.65 -12.41 -6.58
C PHE A 154 -4.98 -13.46 -7.65
N ASP A 155 -6.22 -13.94 -7.75
CA ASP A 155 -6.59 -14.99 -8.71
C ASP A 155 -6.48 -14.51 -10.17
N ARG A 156 -6.61 -13.19 -10.39
CA ARG A 156 -6.46 -12.52 -11.68
C ARG A 156 -5.04 -12.01 -11.98
N LEU A 157 -4.12 -12.14 -11.03
CA LEU A 157 -2.75 -11.66 -11.17
C LEU A 157 -1.81 -12.81 -11.57
N PRO A 158 -0.64 -12.49 -12.17
CA PRO A 158 0.40 -13.49 -12.38
C PRO A 158 0.76 -14.19 -11.06
N ARG A 159 1.10 -15.48 -11.14
CA ARG A 159 1.45 -16.29 -9.96
C ARG A 159 2.94 -16.26 -9.59
N THR A 160 3.74 -15.56 -10.38
CA THR A 160 5.19 -15.44 -10.14
C THR A 160 5.48 -14.25 -9.23
N GLN A 161 6.57 -14.31 -8.49
CA GLN A 161 7.00 -13.20 -7.63
C GLN A 161 7.14 -11.91 -8.44
N HIS A 162 7.85 -12.00 -9.57
CA HIS A 162 8.08 -10.87 -10.45
C HIS A 162 6.75 -10.30 -10.96
N GLY A 163 5.83 -11.14 -11.42
CA GLY A 163 4.55 -10.68 -11.96
C GLY A 163 3.65 -10.03 -10.90
N ILE A 164 3.66 -10.53 -9.65
CA ILE A 164 2.93 -9.89 -8.54
C ILE A 164 3.56 -8.54 -8.18
N CYS A 165 4.89 -8.48 -8.07
CA CYS A 165 5.61 -7.23 -7.84
C CYS A 165 5.33 -6.20 -8.93
N THR A 166 5.35 -6.63 -10.19
CA THR A 166 5.03 -5.77 -11.33
C THR A 166 3.58 -5.30 -11.24
N ALA A 167 2.60 -6.20 -11.08
CA ALA A 167 1.18 -5.86 -11.01
C ALA A 167 0.87 -4.83 -9.90
N LEU A 168 1.43 -5.04 -8.72
CA LEU A 168 1.14 -4.25 -7.52
C LEU A 168 2.14 -3.12 -7.28
N GLY A 169 2.97 -2.78 -8.29
CA GLY A 169 3.88 -1.65 -8.16
C GLY A 169 4.96 -1.84 -7.08
N LEU A 170 5.26 -3.06 -6.64
CA LEU A 170 6.05 -3.31 -5.42
C LEU A 170 7.56 -3.18 -5.65
N GLY A 171 8.00 -2.04 -6.18
CA GLY A 171 9.38 -1.71 -6.54
C GLY A 171 10.46 -1.89 -5.46
N PRO A 172 10.18 -1.81 -4.13
CA PRO A 172 11.20 -2.12 -3.13
C PRO A 172 11.52 -3.62 -3.00
N TYR A 173 10.68 -4.52 -3.50
CA TYR A 173 10.99 -5.95 -3.49
C TYR A 173 11.76 -6.33 -4.76
N THR A 174 12.96 -6.84 -4.56
CA THR A 174 13.83 -7.36 -5.61
C THR A 174 13.40 -8.76 -6.02
N SER A 175 13.97 -9.25 -7.12
CA SER A 175 13.80 -10.64 -7.56
C SER A 175 14.26 -11.68 -6.54
N SER A 176 15.01 -11.29 -5.49
CA SER A 176 15.44 -12.19 -4.42
C SER A 176 14.50 -12.20 -3.21
N ASN A 177 13.44 -11.38 -3.20
CA ASN A 177 12.51 -11.32 -2.09
C ASN A 177 11.34 -12.28 -2.25
N THR A 178 11.23 -13.23 -1.31
CA THR A 178 10.04 -14.07 -1.16
C THR A 178 8.87 -13.24 -0.63
N LEU A 179 7.70 -13.41 -1.25
CA LEU A 179 6.46 -12.73 -0.88
C LEU A 179 5.52 -13.67 -0.13
N VAL A 180 4.71 -13.10 0.76
CA VAL A 180 3.53 -13.73 1.36
C VAL A 180 2.32 -13.02 0.82
N ILE A 181 1.40 -13.78 0.24
CA ILE A 181 0.17 -13.33 -0.38
C ILE A 181 -0.96 -13.58 0.61
N LEU A 182 -1.58 -12.48 1.05
CA LEU A 182 -2.62 -12.48 2.06
C LEU A 182 -3.89 -11.91 1.43
N ALA A 183 -5.00 -12.64 1.56
CA ALA A 183 -6.35 -12.15 1.27
C ALA A 183 -7.19 -12.28 2.53
N TRP A 184 -8.05 -11.30 2.82
CA TRP A 184 -8.88 -11.31 4.02
C TRP A 184 -10.25 -10.68 3.77
N ASN A 185 -11.24 -11.13 4.54
CA ASN A 185 -12.54 -10.49 4.59
C ASN A 185 -12.44 -9.18 5.40
N HIS A 186 -12.82 -8.06 4.79
CA HIS A 186 -12.77 -6.74 5.41
C HIS A 186 -13.66 -6.66 6.66
N ALA A 187 -14.85 -7.25 6.60
CA ALA A 187 -15.80 -7.28 7.70
C ALA A 187 -15.23 -7.99 8.95
N ASP A 188 -14.57 -9.12 8.75
CA ASP A 188 -14.02 -9.95 9.85
C ASP A 188 -12.78 -9.31 10.50
N SER A 189 -12.17 -8.32 9.83
CA SER A 189 -11.12 -7.47 10.39
C SER A 189 -11.66 -6.23 11.12
N GLY A 190 -12.96 -6.19 11.42
CA GLY A 190 -13.62 -5.10 12.15
C GLY A 190 -14.04 -3.92 11.27
N SER A 191 -14.06 -4.10 9.95
CA SER A 191 -14.47 -3.08 8.97
C SER A 191 -13.78 -1.72 9.16
N PRO A 192 -12.44 -1.65 9.30
CA PRO A 192 -11.76 -0.36 9.42
C PRO A 192 -12.10 0.53 8.22
N PRO A 193 -12.27 1.85 8.41
CA PRO A 193 -12.68 2.73 7.32
C PRO A 193 -11.67 2.66 6.17
N LEU A 194 -12.20 2.43 4.96
CA LEU A 194 -11.42 2.43 3.74
C LEU A 194 -11.43 3.83 3.16
N HIS A 195 -10.27 4.28 2.72
CA HIS A 195 -10.08 5.58 2.10
C HIS A 195 -9.53 5.40 0.70
N ARG A 196 -9.93 6.30 -0.19
CA ARG A 196 -9.21 6.52 -1.44
C ARG A 196 -7.79 6.97 -1.12
N PRO A 197 -6.75 6.31 -1.65
CA PRO A 197 -5.36 6.73 -1.41
C PRO A 197 -5.05 8.10 -2.01
N THR A 198 -4.18 8.84 -1.35
CA THR A 198 -3.71 10.18 -1.73
C THR A 198 -2.18 10.20 -1.90
N VAL A 199 -1.63 11.29 -2.47
CA VAL A 199 -0.18 11.53 -2.46
C VAL A 199 0.41 11.57 -1.05
N ALA A 200 -0.35 11.98 -0.04
CA ALA A 200 0.10 11.92 1.34
C ALA A 200 0.27 10.46 1.79
N ASP A 201 -0.67 9.58 1.43
CA ASP A 201 -0.59 8.15 1.71
C ASP A 201 0.58 7.50 0.98
N ALA A 202 0.80 7.89 -0.28
CA ALA A 202 1.88 7.38 -1.11
C ALA A 202 3.26 7.91 -0.68
N GLU A 203 3.37 9.06 -0.01
CA GLU A 203 4.68 9.69 0.29
C GLU A 203 5.55 9.76 -0.98
N ASP A 204 6.64 9.00 -1.01
CA ASP A 204 7.61 8.93 -2.08
C ASP A 204 7.50 7.66 -2.93
N TYR A 205 6.43 6.87 -2.75
CA TYR A 205 6.19 5.66 -3.51
C TYR A 205 5.85 5.99 -4.97
N PRO A 206 6.74 5.65 -5.93
CA PRO A 206 6.60 6.10 -7.31
C PRO A 206 5.59 5.29 -8.13
N TYR A 207 4.90 4.31 -7.53
CA TYR A 207 3.96 3.43 -8.24
C TYR A 207 2.50 3.84 -8.06
N TYR A 208 2.20 4.69 -7.08
CA TYR A 208 0.88 5.32 -6.95
C TYR A 208 0.54 6.15 -8.20
N ARG A 209 -0.69 6.09 -8.69
CA ARG A 209 -1.23 6.99 -9.71
C ARG A 209 -2.54 7.61 -9.24
N PRO A 210 -2.56 8.93 -9.04
CA PRO A 210 -3.83 9.63 -8.83
C PRO A 210 -4.76 9.38 -10.02
N ARG A 211 -6.02 9.06 -9.72
CA ARG A 211 -7.06 9.03 -10.74
C ARG A 211 -7.46 10.45 -11.14
N PRO A 212 -7.66 10.74 -12.45
CA PRO A 212 -8.09 12.07 -12.88
C PRO A 212 -9.51 12.40 -12.39
N GLU A 213 -10.35 11.40 -12.14
CA GLU A 213 -11.71 11.59 -11.67
C GLU A 213 -11.71 11.86 -10.15
N ALA A 214 -12.10 13.06 -9.74
CA ALA A 214 -12.15 13.46 -8.33
C ALA A 214 -13.18 12.67 -7.52
N ASP A 215 -14.23 12.16 -8.17
CA ASP A 215 -15.30 11.38 -7.55
C ASP A 215 -15.05 9.87 -7.53
N ALA A 216 -13.99 9.38 -8.19
CA ALA A 216 -13.67 7.96 -8.18
C ALA A 216 -13.59 7.40 -6.75
N PRO A 217 -14.16 6.21 -6.50
CA PRO A 217 -14.26 5.65 -5.15
C PRO A 217 -12.91 5.15 -4.59
N TRP A 218 -11.96 4.77 -5.42
CA TRP A 218 -10.65 4.21 -5.02
C TRP A 218 -9.52 4.70 -5.94
N GLY A 219 -8.27 4.42 -5.52
CA GLY A 219 -7.07 4.77 -6.28
C GLY A 219 -6.64 3.68 -7.27
N LEU A 220 -5.50 3.91 -7.93
CA LEU A 220 -4.86 2.92 -8.80
C LEU A 220 -3.35 2.83 -8.52
N THR A 221 -2.85 1.61 -8.43
CA THR A 221 -1.42 1.32 -8.52
C THR A 221 -1.03 1.06 -9.96
N GLU A 222 -0.04 1.78 -10.48
CA GLU A 222 0.55 1.48 -11.79
C GLU A 222 1.46 0.26 -11.71
N PRO A 223 1.45 -0.60 -12.72
CA PRO A 223 2.43 -1.65 -12.82
C PRO A 223 3.87 -1.11 -12.94
N LEU A 224 4.85 -1.87 -12.45
CA LEU A 224 6.25 -1.52 -12.61
C LEU A 224 6.69 -1.59 -14.08
N PHE A 225 7.67 -0.76 -14.45
CA PHE A 225 8.38 -0.90 -15.71
C PHE A 225 9.66 -1.72 -15.52
N PRO A 226 9.99 -2.68 -16.41
CA PRO A 226 9.21 -3.09 -17.59
C PRO A 226 7.94 -3.89 -17.21
N ASN A 227 6.87 -3.70 -17.98
CA ASN A 227 5.58 -4.41 -17.85
C ASN A 227 5.38 -5.35 -19.07
N PRO A 228 6.13 -6.47 -19.16
CA PRO A 228 6.12 -7.33 -20.36
C PRO A 228 4.76 -7.98 -20.60
N ASP A 229 4.03 -8.28 -19.54
CA ASP A 229 2.73 -8.95 -19.59
C ASP A 229 1.57 -7.96 -19.84
N LYS A 230 1.87 -6.67 -20.04
CA LYS A 230 0.89 -5.60 -20.26
C LYS A 230 -0.22 -5.60 -19.20
N LEU A 231 0.19 -5.77 -17.95
CA LEU A 231 -0.72 -5.77 -16.81
C LEU A 231 -1.44 -4.42 -16.74
N GLU A 232 -2.72 -4.45 -16.38
CA GLU A 232 -3.51 -3.25 -16.14
C GLU A 232 -3.23 -2.67 -14.74
N PRO A 233 -3.48 -1.37 -14.51
CA PRO A 233 -3.45 -0.80 -13.17
C PRO A 233 -4.38 -1.52 -12.19
N GLN A 234 -3.94 -1.66 -10.95
CA GLN A 234 -4.65 -2.39 -9.91
C GLN A 234 -5.39 -1.43 -8.99
N PRO A 235 -6.64 -1.72 -8.58
CA PRO A 235 -7.35 -0.85 -7.66
C PRO A 235 -6.72 -0.95 -6.28
N GLU A 236 -6.79 0.15 -5.54
CA GLU A 236 -6.15 0.27 -4.24
C GLU A 236 -6.96 1.13 -3.28
N VAL A 237 -6.87 0.75 -2.01
CA VAL A 237 -7.42 1.48 -0.87
C VAL A 237 -6.38 1.54 0.23
N VAL A 238 -6.52 2.55 1.09
CA VAL A 238 -5.76 2.64 2.33
C VAL A 238 -6.70 2.61 3.53
N MET A 239 -6.24 1.99 4.61
CA MET A 239 -6.98 1.93 5.86
C MET A 239 -6.04 2.03 7.06
N PRO A 240 -6.57 2.32 8.27
CA PRO A 240 -5.82 2.16 9.49
C PRO A 240 -5.12 0.80 9.60
N GLU A 241 -4.02 0.77 10.35
CA GLU A 241 -3.43 -0.51 10.74
C GLU A 241 -4.48 -1.42 11.40
N THR A 242 -4.48 -2.68 10.99
CA THR A 242 -5.35 -3.73 11.52
C THR A 242 -4.65 -5.09 11.46
N THR A 243 -5.25 -6.08 12.09
CA THR A 243 -4.79 -7.46 12.12
C THR A 243 -5.32 -8.25 10.92
N SER A 244 -4.72 -9.41 10.65
CA SER A 244 -5.21 -10.40 9.68
C SER A 244 -6.37 -11.26 10.23
N ARG A 245 -7.21 -10.74 11.12
CA ARG A 245 -8.28 -11.54 11.75
C ARG A 245 -9.21 -12.19 10.73
N GLY A 246 -9.56 -11.49 9.66
CA GLY A 246 -10.34 -12.01 8.54
C GLY A 246 -9.57 -12.84 7.50
N LEU A 247 -8.33 -13.29 7.78
CA LEU A 247 -7.50 -14.00 6.81
C LEU A 247 -8.25 -15.20 6.21
N ARG A 248 -8.24 -15.25 4.87
CA ARG A 248 -8.72 -16.38 4.08
C ARG A 248 -7.58 -17.36 3.87
N LEU A 249 -7.85 -18.62 4.18
CA LEU A 249 -6.92 -19.72 3.93
C LEU A 249 -7.32 -20.46 2.63
N PRO A 250 -6.36 -21.01 1.88
CA PRO A 250 -4.92 -20.97 2.15
C PRO A 250 -4.29 -19.60 1.84
N PHE A 251 -3.26 -19.22 2.61
CA PHE A 251 -2.33 -18.17 2.18
C PHE A 251 -1.20 -18.79 1.34
N HIS A 252 -0.51 -17.99 0.54
CA HIS A 252 0.58 -18.50 -0.31
C HIS A 252 1.89 -17.75 -0.08
N VAL A 253 2.99 -18.49 -0.05
CA VAL A 253 4.35 -17.94 -0.10
C VAL A 253 4.90 -18.14 -1.50
N ILE A 254 5.17 -17.02 -2.18
CA ILE A 254 5.69 -17.00 -3.55
C ILE A 254 7.19 -16.75 -3.47
N GLN A 255 7.96 -17.76 -3.82
CA GLN A 255 9.42 -17.71 -3.81
C GLN A 255 9.94 -16.80 -4.94
N ALA A 256 11.09 -16.21 -4.66
CA ALA A 256 11.92 -15.44 -5.58
C ALA A 256 12.23 -16.22 -6.86
#